data_AF-A0A7S2NYJ3-F1
#
_entry.id   AF-A0A7S2NYJ3-F1
#
_cell.length_a   1.000
_cell.length_b   1.000
_cell.length_c   1.000
_cell.angle_alpha   90.00
_cell.angle_beta   90.00
_cell.angle_gamma   90.00
#
_symmetry.space_group_name_H-M   'P 1'
#
loop_
_entity.id
_entity.type
_entity.pdbx_description
1 polymer ?
#
loop_
_entity_poly.entity_id
_entity_poly.type
_entity_poly.pdbx_seq_one_letter_code
_entity_poly.pdbx_strand_id
1 'polypeptide(L)'
;PLRTAAPAQQARGFKCSVLGAAGGIGQPLSLLLKLNPRVTALTCFDVAPVTPGVAADLSHIATGAKTTGFTGDDLTKALDGCDVVVIPAGVPRKPGMTRDDLFNINAGIV
;
A
#
# COMPACT_ATOMS: atom_id res chain seq x y z
N PRO A 1 -15.57 36.32 -16.23
CA PRO A 1 -16.12 35.09 -16.84
C PRO A 1 -15.51 33.83 -16.20
N LEU A 2 -16.32 33.09 -15.42
CA LEU A 2 -15.96 31.79 -14.86
C LEU A 2 -15.88 30.78 -16.01
N ARG A 3 -14.68 30.27 -16.31
CA ARG A 3 -14.48 29.15 -17.22
C ARG A 3 -15.12 27.91 -16.59
N THR A 4 -16.23 27.44 -17.15
CA THR A 4 -16.75 26.10 -16.88
C THR A 4 -15.73 25.09 -17.42
N ALA A 5 -15.04 24.39 -16.51
CA ALA A 5 -14.21 23.26 -16.90
C ALA A 5 -15.11 22.19 -17.52
N ALA A 6 -14.69 21.61 -18.65
CA ALA A 6 -15.34 20.42 -19.20
C ALA A 6 -15.44 19.34 -18.11
N PRO A 7 -16.52 18.54 -18.06
CA PRO A 7 -16.62 17.46 -17.10
C PRO A 7 -15.42 16.54 -17.31
N ALA A 8 -14.57 16.43 -16.28
CA ALA A 8 -13.47 15.47 -16.31
C ALA A 8 -14.08 14.10 -16.55
N GLN A 9 -13.73 13.46 -17.65
CA GLN A 9 -14.12 12.08 -17.92
C GLN A 9 -13.66 11.25 -16.72
N GLN A 10 -14.61 10.73 -15.96
CA GLN A 10 -14.35 10.08 -14.68
C GLN A 10 -13.60 8.77 -14.96
N ALA A 11 -12.27 8.85 -14.99
CA ALA A 11 -11.41 7.69 -15.16
C ALA A 11 -11.75 6.70 -14.04
N ARG A 12 -11.89 5.42 -14.39
CA ARG A 12 -12.14 4.34 -13.43
C ARG A 12 -11.10 4.44 -12.30
N GLY A 13 -11.58 4.48 -11.05
CA GLY A 13 -10.73 4.41 -9.88
C GLY A 13 -10.20 3.01 -9.64
N PHE A 14 -9.02 2.90 -9.03
CA PHE A 14 -8.35 1.65 -8.70
C PHE A 14 -8.39 1.38 -7.19
N LYS A 15 -8.59 0.11 -6.83
CA LYS A 15 -8.19 -0.40 -5.52
C LYS A 15 -6.73 -0.82 -5.58
N CYS A 16 -5.91 -0.28 -4.69
CA CYS A 16 -4.50 -0.64 -4.53
C CYS A 16 -4.26 -1.35 -3.19
N SER A 17 -3.37 -2.33 -3.18
CA SER A 17 -2.89 -3.00 -1.97
C SER A 17 -1.38 -2.84 -1.83
N VAL A 18 -0.91 -2.45 -0.65
CA VAL A 18 0.52 -2.41 -0.33
C VAL A 18 0.84 -3.54 0.64
N LEU A 19 1.67 -4.49 0.22
CA LEU A 19 2.16 -5.61 1.04
C LEU A 19 3.54 -5.27 1.58
N GLY A 20 3.69 -5.16 2.90
CA GLY A 20 4.87 -4.56 3.55
C GLY A 20 4.66 -3.10 3.93
N ALA A 21 3.41 -2.71 4.19
CA ALA A 21 3.01 -1.31 4.40
C ALA A 21 3.57 -0.68 5.67
N ALA A 22 3.96 -1.47 6.69
CA ALA A 22 4.57 -0.95 7.91
C ALA A 22 6.09 -0.74 7.78
N GLY A 23 6.71 -1.26 6.71
CA GLY A 23 8.13 -1.11 6.45
C GLY A 23 8.55 0.32 6.06
N GLY A 24 9.86 0.58 6.08
CA GLY A 24 10.43 1.91 5.80
C GLY A 24 10.14 2.45 4.40
N ILE A 25 9.90 1.57 3.42
CA ILE A 25 9.42 1.95 2.07
C ILE A 25 7.90 1.95 2.02
N GLY A 26 7.24 0.98 2.66
CA GLY A 26 5.79 0.81 2.64
C GLY A 26 5.02 2.03 3.15
N GLN A 27 5.47 2.64 4.25
CA GLN A 27 4.80 3.80 4.83
C GLN A 27 4.78 5.01 3.88
N PRO A 28 5.92 5.53 3.38
CA PRO A 28 5.92 6.67 2.46
C PRO A 28 5.28 6.33 1.11
N LEU A 29 5.41 5.09 0.62
CA LEU A 29 4.71 4.65 -0.59
C LEU A 29 3.18 4.69 -0.43
N SER A 30 2.68 4.22 0.71
CA SER A 30 1.25 4.22 1.03
C SER A 30 0.70 5.66 1.14
N LEU A 31 1.50 6.58 1.71
CA LEU A 31 1.20 8.01 1.70
C LEU A 31 1.05 8.56 0.28
N LEU A 32 2.00 8.28 -0.61
CA LEU A 32 1.94 8.75 -2.00
C LEU A 32 0.75 8.16 -2.77
N LEU A 33 0.42 6.89 -2.54
CA LEU A 33 -0.76 6.25 -3.12
C LEU A 33 -2.07 6.86 -2.60
N LYS A 34 -2.15 7.20 -1.31
CA LYS A 34 -3.30 7.88 -0.71
C LYS A 34 -3.55 9.27 -1.33
N LEU A 35 -2.52 9.91 -1.88
CA LEU A 35 -2.62 11.21 -2.57
C LEU A 35 -2.99 11.09 -4.05
N ASN A 36 -2.95 9.88 -4.63
CA ASN A 36 -3.25 9.69 -6.05
C ASN A 36 -4.76 9.73 -6.30
N PRO A 37 -5.27 10.67 -7.13
CA PRO A 37 -6.71 10.82 -7.38
C PRO A 37 -7.34 9.64 -8.13
N ARG A 38 -6.53 8.74 -8.72
CA ARG A 38 -7.01 7.50 -9.33
C ARG A 38 -7.19 6.36 -8.33
N VAL A 39 -6.66 6.47 -7.11
CA VAL A 39 -6.84 5.46 -6.08
C VAL A 39 -8.11 5.79 -5.30
N THR A 40 -9.07 4.86 -5.29
CA THR A 40 -10.34 5.01 -4.57
C THR A 40 -10.41 4.15 -3.32
N ALA A 41 -9.59 3.10 -3.25
CA ALA A 41 -9.39 2.29 -2.07
C ALA A 41 -7.90 1.92 -1.94
N LEU A 42 -7.36 2.02 -0.73
CA LEU A 42 -5.99 1.66 -0.40
C LEU A 42 -6.01 0.68 0.78
N THR A 43 -5.53 -0.54 0.56
CA THR A 43 -5.33 -1.50 1.64
C THR A 43 -3.86 -1.58 2.01
N CYS A 44 -3.57 -1.53 3.30
CA CYS A 44 -2.22 -1.64 3.85
C CYS A 44 -2.13 -2.99 4.58
N PHE A 45 -1.22 -3.85 4.17
CA PHE A 45 -0.96 -5.12 4.82
C PHE A 45 0.52 -5.23 5.21
N ASP A 46 0.76 -5.79 6.39
CA ASP A 46 2.08 -6.23 6.86
C ASP A 46 1.87 -7.33 7.89
N VAL A 47 2.90 -8.13 8.16
CA VAL A 47 2.87 -9.08 9.28
C VAL A 47 2.97 -8.36 10.63
N ALA A 48 3.45 -7.11 10.63
CA ALA A 48 3.55 -6.30 11.84
C ALA A 48 2.15 -5.91 12.37
N PRO A 49 1.84 -6.15 13.66
CA PRO A 49 0.52 -5.89 14.23
C PRO A 49 0.15 -4.41 14.29
N VAL A 50 1.11 -3.51 14.05
CA VAL A 50 0.92 -2.05 14.00
C VAL A 50 0.29 -1.56 12.68
N THR A 51 0.17 -2.42 11.66
CA THR A 51 -0.31 -2.01 10.32
C THR A 51 -1.68 -1.35 10.29
N PRO A 52 -2.69 -1.76 11.10
CA PRO A 52 -3.93 -1.01 11.23
C PRO A 52 -3.73 0.45 11.65
N GLY A 53 -2.71 0.74 12.47
CA GLY A 53 -2.33 2.11 12.84
C GLY A 53 -1.81 2.93 11.66
N VAL A 54 -0.99 2.33 10.78
CA VAL A 54 -0.52 2.98 9.54
C VAL A 54 -1.70 3.39 8.66
N ALA A 55 -2.68 2.51 8.49
CA ALA A 55 -3.88 2.81 7.73
C ALA A 55 -4.74 3.91 8.38
N ALA A 56 -4.82 3.93 9.72
CA ALA A 56 -5.51 4.97 10.47
C ALA A 56 -4.86 6.34 10.26
N ASP A 57 -3.53 6.44 10.35
CA ASP A 57 -2.79 7.69 10.10
C ASP A 57 -3.06 8.22 8.68
N LEU A 58 -3.03 7.35 7.68
CA LEU A 58 -3.35 7.70 6.30
C LEU A 58 -4.81 8.13 6.11
N SER A 59 -5.73 7.59 6.90
CA SER A 59 -7.17 7.89 6.78
C SER A 59 -7.51 9.34 7.13
N HIS A 60 -6.68 10.02 7.92
CA HIS A 60 -6.84 11.43 8.27
C HIS A 60 -6.50 12.40 7.12
N ILE A 61 -5.88 11.90 6.04
CA ILE A 61 -5.55 12.71 4.87
C ILE A 61 -6.83 12.94 4.06
N ALA A 62 -7.16 14.21 3.82
CA ALA A 62 -8.35 14.67 3.10
C ALA A 62 -8.29 14.40 1.58
N THR A 63 -8.28 13.12 1.20
CA THR A 63 -8.36 12.65 -0.19
C THR A 63 -9.46 11.60 -0.34
N GLY A 64 -9.88 11.35 -1.58
CA GLY A 64 -11.02 10.48 -1.88
C GLY A 64 -10.81 8.98 -1.60
N ALA A 65 -9.57 8.50 -1.50
CA ALA A 65 -9.32 7.09 -1.28
C ALA A 65 -9.72 6.65 0.14
N LYS A 66 -10.43 5.53 0.28
CA LYS A 66 -10.68 4.89 1.59
C LYS A 66 -9.48 4.03 1.96
N THR A 67 -8.97 4.16 3.19
CA THR A 67 -7.84 3.35 3.65
C THR A 67 -8.30 2.26 4.63
N THR A 68 -7.74 1.06 4.55
CA THR A 68 -7.98 -0.03 5.51
C THR A 68 -6.70 -0.79 5.78
N GLY A 69 -6.44 -1.11 7.05
CA GLY A 69 -5.24 -1.84 7.45
C GLY A 69 -5.57 -3.29 7.83
N PHE A 70 -4.68 -4.20 7.45
CA PHE A 70 -4.76 -5.64 7.70
C PHE A 70 -3.43 -6.15 8.24
N THR A 71 -3.46 -7.24 9.00
CA THR A 71 -2.26 -7.86 9.57
C THR A 71 -2.49 -9.35 9.80
N GLY A 72 -1.42 -10.10 10.04
CA GLY A 72 -1.50 -11.53 10.33
C GLY A 72 -2.09 -12.31 9.16
N ASP A 73 -3.15 -13.07 9.40
CA ASP A 73 -3.77 -13.96 8.41
C ASP A 73 -4.76 -13.26 7.46
N ASP A 74 -4.90 -11.93 7.55
CA ASP A 74 -5.88 -11.15 6.78
C ASP A 74 -5.41 -10.76 5.36
N LEU A 75 -4.35 -11.39 4.83
CA LEU A 75 -3.81 -11.08 3.50
C LEU A 75 -4.90 -11.19 2.41
N THR A 76 -5.72 -12.24 2.45
CA THR A 76 -6.80 -12.44 1.49
C THR A 76 -7.80 -11.28 1.50
N LYS A 77 -8.10 -10.71 2.68
CA LYS A 77 -8.99 -9.54 2.80
C LYS A 77 -8.34 -8.28 2.24
N ALA A 78 -7.02 -8.13 2.42
CA ALA A 78 -6.29 -7.01 1.85
C ALA A 78 -6.36 -7.02 0.31
N LEU A 79 -6.24 -8.21 -0.30
CA LEU A 79 -6.19 -8.43 -1.75
C LEU A 79 -7.56 -8.50 -2.44
N ASP A 80 -8.64 -8.73 -1.70
CA ASP A 80 -9.98 -8.93 -2.26
C ASP A 80 -10.40 -7.81 -3.24
N GLY A 81 -10.64 -8.13 -4.51
CA GLY A 81 -11.01 -7.13 -5.53
C GLY A 81 -9.96 -6.05 -5.80
N CYS A 82 -8.69 -6.30 -5.47
CA CYS A 82 -7.59 -5.37 -5.76
C CYS A 82 -7.26 -5.31 -7.26
N ASP A 83 -7.09 -4.09 -7.80
CA ASP A 83 -6.67 -3.89 -9.19
C ASP A 83 -5.13 -3.84 -9.31
N VAL A 84 -4.45 -3.32 -8.28
CA VAL A 84 -2.98 -3.14 -8.28
C VAL A 84 -2.38 -3.54 -6.93
N VAL A 85 -1.50 -4.53 -6.94
CA VAL A 85 -0.73 -4.95 -5.77
C VAL A 85 0.69 -4.40 -5.88
N VAL A 86 1.13 -3.68 -4.86
CA VAL A 86 2.51 -3.18 -4.73
C VAL A 86 3.18 -3.89 -3.57
N ILE A 87 4.34 -4.50 -3.81
CA ILE A 87 5.03 -5.36 -2.84
C ILE A 87 6.39 -4.74 -2.48
N PRO A 88 6.43 -3.75 -1.57
CA PRO A 88 7.67 -3.31 -0.94
C PRO A 88 8.15 -4.25 0.18
N ALA A 89 7.39 -5.29 0.53
CA ALA A 89 7.78 -6.28 1.53
C ALA A 89 9.12 -6.93 1.22
N GLY A 90 9.91 -7.13 2.26
CA GLY A 90 11.22 -7.75 2.17
C GLY A 90 12.10 -7.33 3.33
N VAL A 91 13.20 -8.03 3.49
CA VAL A 91 14.23 -7.67 4.47
C VAL A 91 15.32 -6.85 3.80
N PRO A 92 15.80 -5.76 4.43
CA PRO A 92 16.98 -5.07 3.95
C PRO A 92 18.22 -5.96 4.16
N ARG A 93 19.23 -5.78 3.31
CA ARG A 93 20.50 -6.48 3.47
C ARG A 93 21.15 -6.11 4.80
N LYS A 94 21.55 -7.11 5.58
CA LYS A 94 22.26 -6.92 6.86
C LYS A 94 23.77 -7.15 6.68
N PRO A 95 24.62 -6.54 7.52
CA PRO A 95 26.06 -6.87 7.55
C PRO A 95 26.27 -8.38 7.73
N GLY A 96 27.20 -8.96 6.98
CA GLY A 96 27.48 -10.40 7.00
C GLY A 96 26.54 -11.28 6.17
N MET A 97 25.46 -10.74 5.58
CA MET A 97 24.53 -11.48 4.73
C MET A 97 25.06 -11.60 3.29
N THR A 98 25.06 -12.81 2.74
CA THR A 98 25.42 -13.05 1.33
C THR A 98 24.29 -12.61 0.39
N ARG A 99 24.55 -12.60 -0.93
CA ARG A 99 23.50 -12.34 -1.93
C ARG A 99 22.45 -13.44 -1.93
N ASP A 100 22.90 -14.70 -1.80
CA ASP A 100 22.03 -15.87 -1.81
C ASP A 100 21.16 -15.92 -0.56
N ASP A 101 21.69 -15.58 0.61
CA ASP A 101 20.89 -15.47 1.85
C ASP A 101 19.77 -14.44 1.69
N LEU A 102 20.09 -13.25 1.16
CA LEU A 102 19.10 -12.20 0.93
C LEU A 102 18.02 -12.63 -0.07
N PHE A 103 18.44 -13.29 -1.16
CA PHE A 103 17.54 -13.81 -2.17
C PHE A 103 16.60 -14.86 -1.58
N ASN A 104 17.14 -15.86 -0.86
CA ASN A 104 16.35 -16.95 -0.28
C ASN A 104 15.33 -16.46 0.75
N ILE A 105 15.68 -15.46 1.56
CA ILE A 105 14.72 -14.87 2.51
C ILE A 105 13.59 -14.15 1.77
N ASN A 106 13.91 -13.27 0.81
CA ASN A 106 12.89 -12.51 0.10
C ASN A 106 12.05 -13.36 -0.85
N ALA A 107 12.60 -14.44 -1.40
CA ALA A 107 11.87 -15.41 -2.21
C ALA A 107 10.81 -16.19 -1.40
N GLY A 108 10.96 -16.30 -0.08
CA GLY A 108 9.93 -16.85 0.80
C GLY A 108 8.89 -15.83 1.26
N ILE A 109 9.15 -14.53 1.07
CA ILE A 109 8.24 -13.44 1.44
C ILE A 109 7.31 -13.08 0.26
N VAL A 110 7.82 -13.14 -0.98
CA VAL A 110 7.13 -12.72 -2.21
C VAL A 110 6.34 -13.86 -2.85
#